data_AF-A0A554LSD3-F1
#
_entry.id   AF-A0A554LSD3-F1
#
_cell.length_a   1.000
_cell.length_b   1.000
_cell.length_c   1.000
_cell.angle_alpha   90.00
_cell.angle_beta   90.00
_cell.angle_gamma   90.00
#
_symmetry.space_group_name_H-M   'P 1'
#
loop_
_entity.id
_entity.type
_entity.pdbx_description
1 polymer ?
#
loop_
_entity_poly.entity_id
_entity_poly.type
_entity_poly.pdbx_seq_one_letter_code
_entity_poly.pdbx_strand_id
1 'polypeptide(L)' 'MKIIDAHCHIQFPAYDKDRDDVIKRAKQADVKMIVSGVDLVTSNAAVQLAEEH' A
#
# COMPACT_ATOMS: atom_id res chain seq x y z
N MET A 1 10.16 -12.32 -4.51
CA MET A 1 8.70 -12.11 -4.60
C MET A 1 8.03 -13.47 -4.57
N LYS A 2 7.39 -13.81 -3.43
CA LYS A 2 6.67 -15.07 -3.26
C LYS A 2 5.17 -14.93 -3.48
N ILE A 3 4.60 -13.77 -3.14
CA ILE A 3 3.16 -13.50 -3.21
C ILE A 3 2.94 -12.05 -3.67
N ILE A 4 1.84 -11.83 -4.39
CA ILE A 4 1.31 -10.51 -4.69
C ILE A 4 -0.04 -10.40 -3.99
N ASP A 5 -0.18 -9.43 -3.09
CA ASP A 5 -1.48 -8.96 -2.63
C ASP A 5 -2.11 -8.15 -3.75
N ALA A 6 -3.12 -8.73 -4.39
CA ALA A 6 -3.73 -8.19 -5.60
C ALA A 6 -4.61 -6.95 -5.32
N HIS A 7 -4.96 -6.66 -4.07
CA HIS A 7 -5.83 -5.52 -3.75
C HIS A 7 -5.72 -5.12 -2.28
N CYS A 8 -5.16 -3.94 -2.00
CA CYS A 8 -5.19 -3.35 -0.67
C CYS A 8 -5.43 -1.83 -0.70
N HIS A 9 -5.80 -1.27 0.46
CA HIS A 9 -6.12 0.16 0.64
C HIS A 9 -5.20 0.83 1.67
N ILE A 10 -3.91 0.51 1.62
CA ILE A 10 -2.93 0.94 2.63
C ILE A 10 -2.66 2.46 2.63
N GLN A 11 -3.04 3.17 1.56
CA GLN A 11 -3.00 4.62 1.47
C GLN A 11 -4.12 5.31 2.29
N PHE A 12 -5.06 4.56 2.88
CA PHE A 12 -6.17 5.16 3.61
C PHE A 12 -5.72 5.73 4.97
N PRO A 13 -6.45 6.72 5.51
CA PRO A 13 -6.12 7.33 6.81
C PRO A 13 -6.11 6.36 7.99
N ALA A 14 -6.81 5.23 7.88
CA ALA A 14 -6.80 4.17 8.89
C ALA A 14 -5.38 3.64 9.19
N TYR A 15 -4.44 3.80 8.25
CA TYR A 15 -3.04 3.38 8.37
C TYR A 15 -2.08 4.53 8.66
N ASP A 16 -2.53 5.78 8.83
CA ASP A 16 -1.63 6.93 9.00
C ASP A 16 -0.65 6.78 10.18
N LYS A 17 -1.02 6.02 11.20
CA LYS A 17 -0.20 5.81 12.40
C LYS A 17 0.93 4.79 12.20
N ASP A 18 0.76 3.83 11.29
CA ASP A 18 1.62 2.65 11.21
C ASP A 18 1.88 2.15 9.77
N ARG A 19 1.57 2.95 8.74
CA ARG A 19 1.74 2.62 7.32
C ARG A 19 3.13 2.07 7.00
N ASP A 20 4.17 2.77 7.42
CA ASP A 20 5.56 2.37 7.16
C ASP A 20 5.90 1.02 7.78
N ASP A 21 5.38 0.75 8.99
CA ASP A 21 5.59 -0.53 9.66
C ASP A 21 4.84 -1.65 8.95
N VAL A 22 3.62 -1.40 8.43
CA VAL A 22 2.88 -2.38 7.62
C VAL A 22 3.64 -2.70 6.32
N ILE A 23 4.13 -1.67 5.61
CA ILE A 23 4.90 -1.84 4.37
C ILE A 23 6.21 -2.61 4.66
N LYS A 24 6.88 -2.30 5.77
CA LYS A 24 8.08 -3.02 6.21
C LYS A 24 7.79 -4.50 6.46
N ARG A 25 6.68 -4.83 7.14
CA ARG A 25 6.28 -6.23 7.36
C ARG A 25 5.97 -6.95 6.05
N ALA A 26 5.29 -6.30 5.10
CA ALA A 26 5.04 -6.87 3.77
C ALA A 26 6.34 -7.16 3.00
N LYS A 27 7.29 -6.21 3.01
CA LYS A 27 8.63 -6.38 2.41
C LYS A 27 9.39 -7.54 3.07
N GLN A 28 9.38 -7.65 4.39
CA GLN A 28 10.01 -8.76 5.14
C GLN A 28 9.39 -10.13 4.82
N ALA A 29 8.09 -10.17 4.55
CA ALA A 29 7.37 -11.37 4.13
C ALA A 29 7.52 -11.68 2.62
N ASP A 30 8.29 -10.90 1.86
CA ASP A 30 8.44 -11.01 0.40
C ASP A 30 7.11 -10.91 -0.38
N VAL A 31 6.22 -10.04 0.12
CA VAL A 31 4.92 -9.67 -0.47
C VAL A 31 5.05 -8.36 -1.23
N LYS A 32 4.61 -8.34 -2.49
CA LYS A 32 4.33 -7.11 -3.24
C LYS A 32 2.84 -6.79 -3.17
N MET A 33 2.46 -5.52 -3.23
CA MET A 33 1.08 -5.09 -3.04
C MET A 33 0.61 -4.24 -4.22
N ILE A 34 -0.65 -4.43 -4.61
CA ILE A 34 -1.37 -3.53 -5.52
C ILE A 34 -2.28 -2.64 -4.66
N VAL A 35 -1.97 -1.34 -4.65
CA VAL A 35 -2.71 -0.35 -3.87
C VAL A 35 -3.85 0.22 -4.73
N SER A 36 -5.08 -0.05 -4.33
CA SER A 36 -6.29 0.33 -5.08
C SER A 36 -6.94 1.58 -4.51
N GLY A 37 -7.28 2.56 -5.35
CA GLY A 37 -8.18 3.66 -4.99
C GLY A 37 -9.65 3.26 -5.13
N VAL A 38 -10.55 3.95 -4.43
CA VAL A 38 -12.02 3.80 -4.57
C VAL A 38 -12.67 5.01 -5.22
N ASP A 39 -11.93 6.12 -5.32
CA ASP A 39 -12.29 7.36 -5.98
C ASP A 39 -11.03 8.04 -6.53
N LEU A 40 -11.18 9.19 -7.20
CA LEU A 40 -10.04 9.91 -7.78
C LEU A 40 -8.99 10.32 -6.73
N VAL A 41 -9.44 10.78 -5.56
CA VAL A 41 -8.56 11.28 -4.50
C VAL A 41 -7.70 10.15 -3.94
N THR A 42 -8.33 9.03 -3.61
CA THR A 42 -7.66 7.83 -3.08
C THR A 42 -6.85 7.09 -4.13
N SER A 43 -7.18 7.24 -5.42
CA SER A 43 -6.37 6.72 -6.53
C SER A 43 -5.09 7.51 -6.71
N ASN A 44 -5.14 8.85 -6.63
CA ASN A 44 -3.94 9.68 -6.66
C ASN A 44 -3.02 9.39 -5.46
N ALA A 45 -3.60 9.23 -4.26
CA ALA A 45 -2.84 8.84 -3.08
C ALA A 45 -2.18 7.45 -3.23
N ALA A 46 -2.83 6.51 -3.93
CA ALA A 46 -2.25 5.20 -4.22
C ALA A 46 -1.03 5.30 -5.15
N VAL A 47 -1.11 6.13 -6.19
CA VAL A 47 0.03 6.39 -7.11
C VAL A 47 1.18 7.03 -6.35
N GLN A 48 0.91 8.09 -5.59
CA GLN A 48 1.93 8.77 -4.79
C GLN A 48 2.64 7.79 -3.84
N LEU A 49 1.86 6.98 -3.09
CA LEU A 49 2.44 6.00 -2.18
C LEU A 49 3.32 4.96 -2.90
N ALA A 50 2.95 4.56 -4.12
CA ALA A 50 3.73 3.64 -4.91
C ALA A 50 5.04 4.26 -5.45
N GLU A 51 5.08 5.56 -5.73
CA GLU A 51 6.29 6.27 -6.14
C GLU A 51 7.29 6.44 -4.98
N GLU A 52 6.81 6.47 -3.73
CA GLU A 52 7.63 6.65 -2.52
C GLU A 52 8.33 5.37 -2.02
N HIS A 53 8.01 4.16 -2.54
CA HIS A 53 8.40 2.87 -1.92
C HIS A 53 8.92 1.75 -2.83
#